data_AF-A0A0W0W5E0-F1
#
_entry.id   AF-A0A0W0W5E0-F1
#
_cell.length_a   1.000
_cell.length_b   1.000
_cell.length_c   1.000
_cell.angle_alpha   90.00
_cell.angle_beta   90.00
_cell.angle_gamma   90.00
#
_symmetry.space_group_name_H-M   'P 1'
#
loop_
_entity.id
_entity.type
_entity.pdbx_description
1 polymer ?
#
loop_
_entity_poly.entity_id
_entity_poly.type
_entity_poly.pdbx_seq_one_letter_code
_entity_poly.pdbx_strand_id
1 'polypeptide(L)'
;MQDYAVNRNLLNALEEQLRKLRMARQSMFRLYHQDSKRDNKITVLSCIIEAYKVGNLDVLHYFNRSAMQRDAPFIDEKTANTWDSRREGGSRTVQLVEAAFNDALDKILKMNAQGCGVMETGENIINAREYVKKISRR
;
A
#
# COMPACT_ATOMS: atom_id res chain seq x y z
N MET A 1 8.57 -24.77 0.84
CA MET A 1 7.75 -23.54 0.87
C MET A 1 8.69 -22.37 1.03
N GLN A 2 8.61 -21.39 0.15
CA GLN A 2 9.31 -20.12 0.33
C GLN A 2 8.43 -19.25 1.24
N ASP A 3 8.96 -18.84 2.39
CA ASP A 3 8.24 -17.97 3.32
C ASP A 3 8.29 -16.52 2.83
N TYR A 4 7.24 -15.75 3.15
CA TYR A 4 7.18 -14.33 2.80
C TYR A 4 8.32 -13.57 3.49
N ALA A 5 9.25 -13.04 2.68
CA ALA A 5 10.40 -12.29 3.17
C ALA A 5 10.29 -10.80 2.79
N VAL A 6 10.27 -9.93 3.80
CA VAL A 6 10.17 -8.48 3.61
C VAL A 6 11.41 -7.92 2.92
N ASN A 7 11.24 -7.04 1.93
CA ASN A 7 12.35 -6.30 1.34
C ASN A 7 12.80 -5.22 2.33
N ARG A 8 13.93 -5.45 2.99
CA ARG A 8 14.47 -4.55 4.04
C ARG A 8 14.71 -3.14 3.54
N ASN A 9 15.14 -2.97 2.29
CA ASN A 9 15.38 -1.64 1.72
C ASN A 9 14.07 -0.85 1.56
N LEU A 10 13.02 -1.53 1.10
CA LEU A 10 11.70 -0.92 0.94
C LEU A 10 11.05 -0.62 2.30
N LEU A 11 11.16 -1.54 3.26
CA LEU A 11 10.69 -1.32 4.63
C LEU A 11 11.37 -0.10 5.26
N ASN A 12 12.70 -0.01 5.16
CA ASN A 12 13.46 1.13 5.68
C ASN A 12 13.02 2.45 5.01
N ALA A 13 12.73 2.44 3.70
CA ALA A 13 12.26 3.61 2.99
C ALA A 13 10.85 4.07 3.44
N LEU A 14 9.95 3.11 3.72
CA LEU A 14 8.64 3.38 4.30
C LEU A 14 8.76 3.99 5.72
N GLU A 15 9.60 3.39 6.57
CA GLU A 15 9.82 3.84 7.95
C GLU A 15 10.50 5.23 8.02
N GLU A 16 11.48 5.48 7.14
CA GLU A 16 12.10 6.81 6.97
C GLU A 16 11.04 7.85 6.59
N GLN A 17 10.17 7.55 5.64
CA GLN A 17 9.12 8.46 5.21
C GLN A 17 8.11 8.73 6.33
N LEU A 18 7.73 7.71 7.11
CA LEU A 18 6.89 7.86 8.28
C LEU A 18 7.53 8.77 9.33
N ARG A 19 8.82 8.58 9.62
CA ARG A 19 9.57 9.43 10.56
C ARG A 19 9.62 10.88 10.08
N LYS A 20 9.90 11.13 8.81
CA LYS A 20 9.89 12.49 8.23
C LYS A 20 8.54 13.18 8.42
N LEU A 21 7.43 12.47 8.19
CA LEU A 21 6.09 13.02 8.40
C LEU A 21 5.80 13.32 9.87
N ARG A 22 6.20 12.44 10.79
CA ARG A 22 6.07 12.66 12.24
C ARG A 22 6.88 13.86 12.72
N MET A 23 8.12 14.01 12.24
CA MET A 23 8.95 15.19 12.54
C MET A 23 8.33 16.47 11.98
N ALA A 24 7.81 16.43 10.75
CA ALA A 24 7.15 17.59 10.14
C ALA A 24 5.89 18.02 10.91
N ARG A 25 5.16 17.08 11.52
CA ARG A 25 4.03 17.37 12.43
C ARG A 25 4.46 18.07 13.73
N GLN A 26 5.68 17.81 14.20
CA GLN A 26 6.21 18.38 15.45
C GLN A 26 6.87 19.76 15.26
N SER A 27 6.94 20.31 14.05
CA SER A 27 7.61 21.60 13.82
C SER A 27 6.86 22.79 14.43
N MET A 28 7.60 23.86 14.76
CA MET A 28 7.06 25.07 15.41
C MET A 28 6.16 25.92 14.48
N PHE A 29 6.34 25.86 13.17
CA PHE A 29 5.51 26.61 12.20
C PHE A 29 4.37 25.72 11.70
N ARG A 30 3.19 25.86 12.31
CA ARG A 30 2.00 25.05 12.04
C ARG A 30 0.93 25.78 11.25
N LEU A 31 0.35 25.08 10.29
CA LEU A 31 -0.85 25.50 9.58
C LEU A 31 -1.91 24.43 9.84
N TYR A 32 -2.88 24.71 10.72
CA TYR A 32 -3.85 23.73 11.22
C TYR A 32 -4.59 22.95 10.11
N HIS A 33 -4.88 23.57 8.97
CA HIS A 33 -5.53 22.92 7.82
C HIS A 33 -4.63 21.87 7.12
N GLN A 34 -3.32 21.88 7.36
CA GLN A 34 -2.37 20.89 6.83
C GLN A 34 -2.14 19.71 7.77
N ASP A 35 -2.50 19.84 9.05
CA ASP A 35 -2.25 18.80 10.06
C ASP A 35 -3.13 17.57 9.83
N SER A 36 -4.40 17.76 9.46
CA SER A 36 -5.29 16.66 9.07
C SER A 36 -4.72 15.84 7.90
N LYS A 37 -4.18 16.51 6.87
CA LYS A 37 -3.52 15.84 5.73
C LYS A 37 -2.28 15.04 6.16
N ARG A 38 -1.48 15.59 7.09
CA ARG A 38 -0.28 14.92 7.61
C ARG A 38 -0.66 13.72 8.46
N ASP A 39 -1.68 13.85 9.31
CA ASP A 39 -2.17 12.78 10.18
C ASP A 39 -2.75 11.61 9.38
N ASN A 40 -3.48 11.90 8.29
CA ASN A 40 -3.91 10.87 7.37
C ASN A 40 -2.72 10.15 6.72
N LYS A 41 -1.72 10.90 6.22
CA LYS A 41 -0.50 10.31 5.64
C LYS A 41 0.27 9.43 6.64
N ILE A 42 0.37 9.86 7.90
CA ILE A 42 1.00 9.09 8.99
C ILE A 42 0.23 7.80 9.24
N THR A 43 -1.10 7.88 9.31
CA THR A 43 -1.99 6.73 9.56
C THR A 43 -1.88 5.72 8.43
N VAL A 44 -2.06 6.17 7.18
CA VAL A 44 -1.91 5.33 5.97
C VAL A 44 -0.55 4.63 5.93
N LEU A 45 0.55 5.36 6.11
CA LEU A 45 1.89 4.76 6.06
C LEU A 45 2.10 3.76 7.20
N SER A 46 1.52 4.00 8.37
CA SER A 46 1.57 3.04 9.48
C SER A 46 0.84 1.75 9.12
N CYS A 47 -0.37 1.83 8.55
CA CYS A 47 -1.12 0.66 8.10
C CYS A 47 -0.39 -0.11 6.99
N ILE A 48 0.20 0.60 6.03
CA ILE A 48 0.96 -0.03 4.93
C ILE A 48 2.19 -0.75 5.46
N ILE A 49 2.94 -0.17 6.41
CA ILE A 49 4.12 -0.81 7.00
C ILE A 49 3.73 -2.12 7.68
N GLU A 50 2.68 -2.12 8.50
CA GLU A 50 2.24 -3.32 9.20
C GLU A 50 1.70 -4.38 8.21
N ALA A 51 0.89 -3.98 7.24
CA ALA A 51 0.41 -4.88 6.18
C ALA A 51 1.57 -5.47 5.37
N TYR A 52 2.57 -4.66 5.05
CA TYR A 52 3.75 -5.07 4.30
C TYR A 52 4.65 -6.04 5.07
N LYS A 53 4.78 -5.88 6.40
CA LYS A 53 5.55 -6.80 7.24
C LYS A 53 4.94 -8.21 7.26
N VAL A 54 3.62 -8.31 7.20
CA VAL A 54 2.89 -9.60 7.30
C VAL A 54 2.41 -10.13 5.94
N GLY A 55 2.65 -9.41 4.84
CA GLY A 55 2.21 -9.82 3.51
C GLY A 55 0.69 -9.73 3.30
N ASN A 56 0.00 -8.81 3.99
CA ASN A 56 -1.45 -8.62 3.83
C ASN A 56 -1.75 -7.86 2.54
N LEU A 57 -1.98 -8.61 1.46
CA LEU A 57 -2.18 -8.06 0.12
C LEU A 57 -3.47 -7.25 -0.02
N ASP A 58 -4.55 -7.62 0.68
CA ASP A 58 -5.83 -6.92 0.59
C ASP A 58 -5.71 -5.46 1.06
N VAL A 59 -5.01 -5.25 2.19
CA VAL A 59 -4.76 -3.91 2.72
C VAL A 59 -3.84 -3.12 1.81
N LEU A 60 -2.78 -3.74 1.28
CA LEU A 60 -1.86 -3.09 0.33
C LEU A 60 -2.57 -2.72 -0.97
N HIS A 61 -3.43 -3.60 -1.49
CA HIS A 61 -4.22 -3.35 -2.69
C HIS A 61 -5.21 -2.21 -2.49
N TYR A 62 -5.90 -2.18 -1.36
CA TYR A 62 -6.82 -1.10 -1.00
C TYR A 62 -6.12 0.27 -1.05
N PHE A 63 -4.98 0.41 -0.38
CA PHE A 63 -4.25 1.68 -0.38
C PHE A 63 -3.61 2.01 -1.73
N ASN A 64 -3.15 1.01 -2.49
CA ASN A 64 -2.61 1.24 -3.83
C ASN A 64 -3.71 1.75 -4.78
N ARG A 65 -4.89 1.11 -4.78
CA ARG A 65 -6.05 1.57 -5.54
C ARG A 65 -6.42 3.00 -5.15
N SER A 66 -6.52 3.27 -3.86
CA SER A 66 -6.84 4.61 -3.34
C SER A 66 -5.85 5.67 -3.82
N ALA A 67 -4.54 5.35 -3.75
CA ALA A 67 -3.48 6.23 -4.23
C ALA A 67 -3.56 6.52 -5.73
N MET A 68 -3.88 5.51 -6.55
CA MET A 68 -4.05 5.65 -8.00
C MET A 68 -5.31 6.45 -8.37
N GLN A 69 -6.40 6.26 -7.63
CA GLN A 69 -7.67 6.98 -7.83
C GLN A 69 -7.66 8.39 -7.22
N ARG A 70 -6.61 8.72 -6.44
CA ARG A 70 -6.45 9.99 -5.72
C ARG A 70 -7.62 10.31 -4.78
N ASP A 71 -8.28 9.27 -4.26
CA ASP A 71 -9.40 9.40 -3.34
C ASP A 71 -8.91 9.48 -1.87
N ALA A 72 -9.79 9.87 -0.95
CA ALA A 72 -9.44 9.81 0.47
C ALA A 72 -9.61 8.36 0.97
N PRO A 73 -8.55 7.70 1.49
CA PRO A 73 -8.65 6.34 2.02
C PRO A 73 -9.44 6.27 3.34
N PHE A 74 -9.91 7.40 3.86
CA PHE A 74 -10.73 7.48 5.07
C PHE A 74 -11.95 8.36 4.77
N ILE A 75 -13.10 8.04 5.37
CA ILE A 75 -14.47 8.52 5.05
C ILE A 75 -14.69 10.04 5.30
N ASP A 76 -13.67 10.82 5.62
CA ASP A 76 -13.87 12.25 5.85
C ASP A 76 -13.84 13.01 4.50
N GLU A 77 -15.01 13.32 3.96
CA GLU A 77 -15.21 14.09 2.72
C GLU A 77 -14.50 15.46 2.73
N LYS A 78 -14.13 15.97 3.90
CA LYS A 78 -13.39 17.24 4.06
C LYS A 78 -11.88 17.06 4.16
N THR A 79 -11.37 15.82 4.22
CA THR A 79 -9.93 15.61 4.34
C THR A 79 -9.20 16.00 3.07
N ALA A 80 -8.25 16.94 3.22
CA ALA A 80 -7.38 17.35 2.15
C ALA A 80 -6.67 16.12 1.56
N ASN A 81 -6.84 15.91 0.25
CA ASN A 81 -6.39 14.73 -0.50
C ASN A 81 -5.05 14.18 0.02
N THR A 82 -5.12 13.01 0.65
CA THR A 82 -3.99 12.29 1.28
C THR A 82 -2.87 12.00 0.30
N TRP A 83 -3.18 11.86 -0.99
CA TRP A 83 -2.25 11.49 -2.06
C TRP A 83 -1.72 12.68 -2.85
N ASP A 84 -2.28 13.87 -2.62
CA ASP A 84 -2.04 15.07 -3.43
C ASP A 84 -0.56 15.37 -3.64
N SER A 85 -0.21 15.42 -4.93
CA SER A 85 1.12 15.48 -5.50
C SER A 85 1.22 16.70 -6.43
N ARG A 86 1.20 17.91 -5.89
CA ARG A 86 1.41 19.15 -6.67
C ARG A 86 2.85 19.38 -7.13
N ARG A 87 3.71 18.34 -7.15
CA ARG A 87 5.11 18.43 -7.56
C ARG A 87 5.39 17.45 -8.70
N GLU A 88 6.17 17.89 -9.69
CA GLU A 88 6.80 17.01 -10.68
C GLU A 88 7.54 15.87 -9.96
N GLY A 89 7.34 14.63 -10.41
CA GLY A 89 7.85 13.41 -9.77
C GLY A 89 6.88 12.71 -8.82
N GLY A 90 5.71 13.27 -8.53
CA GLY A 90 4.67 12.60 -7.74
C GLY A 90 4.92 12.61 -6.22
N SER A 91 3.96 12.12 -5.43
CA SER A 91 4.11 12.01 -3.97
C SER A 91 4.99 10.81 -3.64
N ARG A 92 6.09 11.02 -2.90
CA ARG A 92 6.97 9.92 -2.44
C ARG A 92 6.18 8.82 -1.71
N THR A 93 5.12 9.20 -0.99
CA THR A 93 4.22 8.24 -0.35
C THR A 93 3.53 7.33 -1.36
N VAL A 94 3.02 7.88 -2.47
CA VAL A 94 2.36 7.10 -3.53
C VAL A 94 3.32 6.09 -4.15
N GLN A 95 4.53 6.53 -4.50
CA GLN A 95 5.57 5.63 -5.04
C GLN A 95 5.89 4.47 -4.10
N LEU A 96 5.93 4.73 -2.79
CA LEU A 96 6.23 3.71 -1.78
C LEU A 96 5.05 2.74 -1.58
N VAL A 97 3.81 3.22 -1.69
CA VAL A 97 2.61 2.37 -1.64
C VAL A 97 2.61 1.40 -2.82
N GLU A 98 2.82 1.93 -4.03
CA GLU A 98 2.87 1.15 -5.26
C GLU A 98 4.00 0.11 -5.22
N ALA A 99 5.19 0.51 -4.77
CA ALA A 99 6.32 -0.40 -4.61
C ALA A 99 6.03 -1.51 -3.58
N ALA A 100 5.39 -1.19 -2.45
CA ALA A 100 5.05 -2.18 -1.43
C ALA A 100 4.00 -3.18 -1.92
N PHE A 101 3.00 -2.71 -2.65
CA PHE A 101 2.01 -3.56 -3.28
C PHE A 101 2.63 -4.49 -4.32
N ASN A 102 3.41 -3.95 -5.26
CA ASN A 102 4.02 -4.74 -6.34
C ASN A 102 5.03 -5.77 -5.81
N ASP A 103 5.85 -5.41 -4.82
CA ASP A 103 6.79 -6.34 -4.20
C ASP A 103 6.08 -7.44 -3.41
N ALA A 104 5.00 -7.12 -2.68
CA ALA A 104 4.20 -8.13 -2.00
C ALA A 104 3.46 -9.06 -2.97
N LEU A 105 2.88 -8.49 -4.04
CA LEU A 105 2.20 -9.24 -5.10
C LEU A 105 3.15 -10.22 -5.78
N ASP A 106 4.33 -9.77 -6.22
CA ASP A 106 5.34 -10.62 -6.86
C ASP A 106 5.75 -11.80 -5.96
N LYS A 107 5.94 -11.55 -4.65
CA LYS A 107 6.26 -12.60 -3.68
C LYS A 107 5.13 -13.60 -3.51
N ILE A 108 3.90 -13.11 -3.37
CA ILE A 108 2.72 -13.97 -3.21
C ILE A 108 2.48 -14.78 -4.48
N LEU A 109 2.66 -14.21 -5.67
CA LEU A 109 2.56 -14.94 -6.94
C LEU A 109 3.63 -16.03 -7.06
N LYS A 110 4.88 -15.74 -6.67
CA LYS A 110 5.96 -16.75 -6.62
C LYS A 110 5.68 -17.86 -5.61
N MET A 111 5.08 -17.53 -4.47
CA MET A 111 4.60 -18.52 -3.51
C MET A 111 3.40 -19.33 -4.06
N ASN A 112 2.51 -18.70 -4.82
CA ASN A 112 1.31 -19.35 -5.37
C ASN A 112 1.60 -20.24 -6.58
N ALA A 113 2.67 -19.99 -7.34
CA ALA A 113 3.21 -21.00 -8.26
C ALA A 113 3.48 -22.35 -7.55
N GLN A 114 3.54 -22.36 -6.21
CA GLN A 114 3.64 -23.54 -5.36
C GLN A 114 2.42 -23.81 -4.44
N GLY A 115 1.31 -23.04 -4.54
CA GLY A 115 0.00 -23.39 -3.95
C GLY A 115 -0.61 -22.48 -2.85
N CYS A 116 -0.89 -21.20 -3.13
CA CYS A 116 -1.75 -20.35 -2.26
C CYS A 116 -2.51 -19.22 -3.00
N GLY A 117 -3.78 -19.47 -3.34
CA GLY A 117 -4.90 -18.54 -3.08
C GLY A 117 -5.10 -17.25 -3.89
N VAL A 118 -4.18 -16.80 -4.76
CA VAL A 118 -4.28 -15.48 -5.41
C VAL A 118 -4.11 -15.55 -6.93
N MET A 119 -5.03 -14.99 -7.70
CA MET A 119 -4.93 -14.96 -9.18
C MET A 119 -3.69 -14.17 -9.65
N GLU A 120 -3.21 -14.42 -10.87
CA GLU A 120 -2.12 -13.63 -11.51
C GLU A 120 -2.38 -12.11 -11.50
N THR A 121 -3.66 -11.71 -11.39
CA THR A 121 -4.13 -10.32 -11.30
C THR A 121 -4.03 -9.71 -9.90
N GLY A 122 -3.69 -10.49 -8.87
CA GLY A 122 -3.67 -10.03 -7.46
C GLY A 122 -5.02 -10.07 -6.76
N GLU A 123 -6.08 -10.56 -7.42
CA GLU A 123 -7.39 -10.78 -6.80
C GLU A 123 -7.42 -12.11 -6.03
N ASN A 124 -8.11 -12.14 -4.88
CA ASN A 124 -8.37 -13.37 -4.14
C ASN A 124 -9.11 -14.38 -5.03
N ILE A 125 -8.74 -15.67 -4.95
CA ILE A 125 -9.54 -16.74 -5.57
C ILE A 125 -10.82 -16.89 -4.73
N ILE A 126 -11.89 -16.21 -5.14
CA ILE A 126 -13.17 -16.18 -4.41
C ILE A 126 -13.85 -17.57 -4.42
N ASN A 127 -13.47 -18.46 -5.34
CA ASN A 127 -13.96 -19.83 -5.33
C ASN A 127 -13.03 -20.78 -6.10
N ALA A 128 -12.72 -21.95 -5.52
CA ALA A 128 -12.00 -23.03 -6.19
C ALA A 128 -12.61 -23.42 -7.56
N ARG A 129 -13.92 -23.19 -7.75
CA ARG A 129 -14.64 -23.36 -9.02
C ARG A 129 -14.21 -22.42 -10.14
N GLU A 130 -13.79 -21.18 -9.84
CA GLU A 130 -13.35 -20.24 -10.87
C GLU A 130 -11.94 -20.55 -11.39
N TYR A 131 -11.08 -21.08 -10.52
CA TYR A 131 -9.73 -21.49 -10.88
C TYR A 131 -9.72 -22.65 -11.89
N VAL A 132 -10.53 -23.69 -11.64
CA VAL A 132 -10.67 -24.84 -12.55
C VAL A 132 -11.20 -24.43 -13.92
N LYS A 133 -12.16 -23.49 -13.98
CA LYS A 133 -12.78 -23.02 -15.24
C LYS A 133 -11.82 -22.25 -16.15
N LYS A 134 -10.81 -21.56 -15.62
CA LYS A 134 -9.84 -20.79 -16.41
C LYS A 134 -8.70 -21.66 -16.92
N ILE A 135 -8.26 -22.66 -16.15
CA ILE A 135 -7.21 -23.61 -16.60
C ILE A 135 -7.73 -24.51 -17.73
N SER A 136 -9.00 -24.92 -17.69
CA SER A 136 -9.61 -25.73 -18.74
C SER A 136 -9.89 -24.98 -20.06
N ARG A 137 -9.45 -23.72 -20.18
CA ARG A 137 -9.63 -22.86 -21.38
C ARG A 137 -8.31 -22.43 -22.03
N ARG A 138 -7.16 -22.95 -21.56
CA ARG A 138 -5.88 -22.89 -22.27
C ARG A 138 -5.60 -24.25 -22.89
#